data_AF-A0A5Q0H5D5-F1
#
_entry.id   AF-A0A5Q0H5D5-F1
#
_cell.length_a   1.000
_cell.length_b   1.000
_cell.length_c   1.000
_cell.angle_alpha   90.00
_cell.angle_beta   90.00
_cell.angle_gamma   90.00
#
_symmetry.space_group_name_H-M   'P 1'
#
loop_
_entity.id
_entity.type
_entity.pdbx_description
1 polymer ?
#
loop_
_entity_poly.entity_id
_entity_poly.type
_entity_poly.pdbx_seq_one_letter_code
_entity_poly.pdbx_strand_id
1 'polypeptide(L)'
;MNRSEQQLTRLATAHGLFNLVGGLWPAVSVRAFELVFGRKTDRWLQRTTGGLLAGIGWAQLRASAEGDWRQARRIGAVAATTLLAIDLLYVPKGRIGKVYLADAACEAAWLAAWAVKTRNR
;
A
#
# COMPACT_ATOMS: atom_id res chain seq x y z
N MET A 1 4.06 11.27 -24.09
CA MET A 1 4.57 10.61 -22.88
C MET A 1 5.73 9.69 -23.27
N ASN A 2 6.96 10.01 -22.85
CA ASN A 2 8.14 9.20 -23.20
C ASN A 2 8.10 7.81 -22.50
N ARG A 3 8.97 6.88 -22.89
CA ARG A 3 8.99 5.51 -22.36
C ARG A 3 9.21 5.46 -20.83
N SER A 4 9.98 6.39 -20.26
CA SER A 4 10.22 6.43 -18.79
C SER A 4 8.99 6.95 -18.03
N GLU A 5 8.26 7.92 -18.59
CA GLU A 5 6.98 8.38 -18.06
C GLU A 5 5.93 7.27 -18.05
N GLN A 6 5.81 6.51 -19.14
CA GLN A 6 4.90 5.37 -19.19
C GLN A 6 5.23 4.31 -18.12
N GLN A 7 6.52 4.06 -17.86
CA GLN A 7 6.92 3.14 -16.79
C GLN A 7 6.52 3.65 -15.40
N LEU A 8 6.64 4.95 -15.14
CA LEU A 8 6.25 5.55 -13.86
C LEU A 8 4.74 5.58 -13.66
N THR A 9 3.96 5.86 -14.72
CA THR A 9 2.50 5.75 -14.68
C THR A 9 2.06 4.31 -14.42
N ARG A 10 2.70 3.32 -15.05
CA ARG A 10 2.42 1.90 -14.76
C ARG A 10 2.75 1.53 -13.31
N LEU A 11 3.87 2.03 -12.79
CA LEU A 11 4.24 1.84 -11.38
C LEU A 11 3.22 2.49 -10.43
N ALA A 12 2.78 3.71 -10.73
CA ALA A 12 1.70 4.40 -10.01
C ALA A 12 0.40 3.59 -10.01
N THR A 13 0.01 3.06 -11.17
CA THR A 13 -1.19 2.24 -11.31
C THR A 13 -1.09 0.96 -10.49
N ALA A 14 0.05 0.26 -10.57
CA ALA A 14 0.27 -0.99 -9.85
C ALA A 14 0.23 -0.80 -8.32
N HIS A 15 0.89 0.23 -7.81
CA HIS A 15 0.87 0.55 -6.38
C HIS A 15 -0.54 1.01 -5.94
N GLY A 16 -1.22 1.83 -6.74
CA GLY A 16 -2.61 2.22 -6.46
C GLY A 16 -3.56 1.03 -6.39
N LEU A 17 -3.42 0.06 -7.31
CA LEU A 17 -4.21 -1.19 -7.28
C LEU A 17 -3.89 -2.03 -6.04
N PHE A 18 -2.62 -2.15 -5.66
CA PHE A 18 -2.21 -2.86 -4.45
C PHE A 18 -2.89 -2.31 -3.21
N ASN A 19 -2.85 -0.98 -3.01
CA ASN A 19 -3.51 -0.32 -1.87
C ASN A 19 -5.04 -0.44 -1.95
N LEU A 20 -5.62 -0.29 -3.14
CA LEU A 20 -7.07 -0.40 -3.31
C LEU A 20 -7.57 -1.80 -2.96
N VAL A 21 -6.95 -2.84 -3.52
CA VAL A 21 -7.33 -4.24 -3.28
C VAL A 21 -7.06 -4.63 -1.83
N GLY A 22 -5.90 -4.28 -1.29
CA GLY A 22 -5.55 -4.54 0.11
C GLY A 22 -6.53 -3.89 1.09
N GLY A 23 -6.92 -2.63 0.81
CA GLY A 23 -7.88 -1.89 1.62
C GLY A 23 -9.31 -2.43 1.54
N LEU A 24 -9.75 -2.90 0.36
CA LEU A 24 -11.08 -3.47 0.16
C LEU A 24 -11.22 -4.90 0.70
N TRP A 25 -10.12 -5.66 0.80
CA TRP A 25 -10.14 -7.05 1.28
C TRP A 25 -10.95 -7.24 2.58
N PRO A 26 -10.67 -6.53 3.69
CA PRO A 26 -11.42 -6.71 4.94
C PRO A 26 -12.90 -6.31 4.82
N ALA A 27 -13.28 -5.47 3.86
CA ALA A 27 -14.67 -5.12 3.60
C ALA A 27 -15.41 -6.22 2.82
N VAL A 28 -14.75 -6.85 1.85
CA VAL A 28 -15.31 -7.94 1.04
C VAL A 28 -15.40 -9.23 1.86
N SER A 29 -14.34 -9.60 2.58
CA SER A 29 -14.33 -10.80 3.40
C SER A 29 -13.39 -10.67 4.60
N VAL A 30 -13.97 -10.31 5.74
CA VAL A 30 -13.29 -10.35 7.04
C VAL A 30 -12.70 -11.73 7.30
N ARG A 31 -13.39 -12.81 6.92
CA ARG A 31 -12.91 -14.18 7.13
C ARG A 31 -11.63 -14.46 6.35
N ALA A 32 -11.59 -14.11 5.06
CA ALA A 32 -10.39 -14.29 4.24
C ALA A 32 -9.22 -13.46 4.76
N PHE A 33 -9.48 -12.25 5.24
CA PHE A 33 -8.46 -11.40 5.84
C PHE A 33 -7.93 -12.00 7.16
N GLU A 34 -8.82 -12.45 8.06
CA GLU A 34 -8.45 -13.05 9.34
C GLU A 34 -7.70 -14.38 9.18
N LEU A 35 -7.89 -15.11 8.07
CA LEU A 35 -7.09 -16.31 7.76
C LEU A 35 -5.60 -15.97 7.54
N VAL A 36 -5.30 -14.80 7.00
CA VAL A 36 -3.91 -14.36 6.74
C VAL A 36 -3.35 -13.62 7.95
N PHE A 37 -4.07 -12.63 8.46
CA PHE A 37 -3.55 -11.68 9.45
C PHE A 37 -3.95 -12.00 10.90
N GLY A 38 -4.66 -13.12 11.10
CA GLY A 38 -5.26 -13.49 12.37
C GLY A 38 -6.50 -12.67 12.72
N ARG A 39 -7.28 -13.17 13.69
CA ARG A 39 -8.46 -12.49 14.21
C ARG A 39 -8.07 -11.16 14.84
N LYS A 40 -8.81 -10.10 14.50
CA LYS A 40 -8.65 -8.78 15.11
C LYS A 40 -9.72 -8.56 16.18
N THR A 41 -9.34 -7.99 17.31
CA THR A 41 -10.26 -7.57 18.37
C THR A 41 -11.16 -6.43 17.87
N ASP A 42 -10.54 -5.40 17.29
CA ASP A 42 -11.21 -4.17 16.90
C ASP A 42 -11.55 -4.15 15.40
N ARG A 43 -12.66 -4.81 15.05
CA ARG A 43 -13.13 -4.89 13.65
C ARG A 43 -13.48 -3.53 13.05
N TRP A 44 -13.94 -2.59 13.88
CA TRP A 44 -14.22 -1.23 13.41
C TRP A 44 -12.93 -0.54 12.93
N LEU A 45 -11.84 -0.68 13.68
CA LEU A 45 -10.54 -0.10 13.32
C LEU A 45 -9.99 -0.74 12.03
N GLN A 46 -10.08 -2.07 11.91
CA GLN A 46 -9.70 -2.78 10.69
C GLN A 46 -10.47 -2.26 9.45
N ARG A 47 -11.78 -2.04 9.57
CA ARG A 47 -12.60 -1.51 8.49
C ARG A 47 -12.24 -0.06 8.16
N THR A 48 -11.98 0.77 9.18
CA THR A 48 -11.55 2.15 8.99
C THR A 48 -10.20 2.22 8.26
N THR A 49 -9.19 1.47 8.73
CA THR A 49 -7.87 1.43 8.10
C THR A 49 -7.96 0.86 6.68
N GLY A 50 -8.75 -0.20 6.47
CA GLY A 50 -9.00 -0.74 5.13
C GLY A 50 -9.67 0.27 4.20
N GLY A 51 -10.69 1.00 4.68
CA GLY A 51 -11.37 2.05 3.93
C GLY A 51 -10.43 3.23 3.58
N LEU A 52 -9.56 3.63 4.51
CA LEU A 52 -8.53 4.64 4.24
C LEU A 52 -7.54 4.16 3.18
N LEU A 53 -7.06 2.92 3.27
CA LEU A 53 -6.14 2.35 2.28
C LEU A 53 -6.81 2.19 0.90
N ALA A 54 -8.09 1.84 0.87
CA ALA A 54 -8.89 1.82 -0.35
C ALA A 54 -9.01 3.22 -0.97
N GLY A 55 -9.28 4.25 -0.17
CA GLY A 55 -9.31 5.64 -0.62
C GLY A 55 -7.95 6.13 -1.14
N ILE A 56 -6.85 5.76 -0.46
CA ILE A 56 -5.47 6.03 -0.90
C ILE A 56 -5.21 5.39 -2.28
N GLY A 57 -5.53 4.10 -2.43
CA GLY A 57 -5.38 3.39 -3.69
C GLY A 57 -6.20 4.02 -4.82
N TRP A 58 -7.46 4.38 -4.54
CA TRP A 58 -8.32 5.10 -5.49
C TRP A 58 -7.72 6.45 -5.91
N ALA A 59 -7.23 7.26 -4.96
CA ALA A 59 -6.60 8.54 -5.25
C ALA A 59 -5.31 8.38 -6.09
N GLN A 60 -4.49 7.35 -5.82
CA GLN A 60 -3.33 7.02 -6.65
C GLN A 60 -3.72 6.66 -8.08
N LEU A 61 -4.77 5.86 -8.25
CA LEU A 61 -5.27 5.46 -9.57
C LEU A 61 -5.82 6.65 -10.35
N ARG A 62 -6.56 7.55 -9.69
CA ARG A 62 -7.05 8.80 -10.28
C ARG A 62 -5.90 9.69 -10.77
N ALA A 63 -4.93 9.97 -9.90
CA ALA A 63 -3.74 10.76 -10.25
C ALA A 63 -2.96 10.10 -11.40
N SER A 64 -2.81 8.77 -11.39
CA SER A 64 -2.15 8.02 -12.46
C SER A 64 -2.90 8.12 -13.79
N ALA A 65 -4.24 8.01 -13.78
CA ALA A 65 -5.07 8.12 -14.97
C ALA A 65 -5.02 9.52 -15.61
N GLU A 66 -4.81 10.55 -14.79
CA GLU A 66 -4.60 11.94 -15.20
C GLU A 66 -3.15 12.22 -15.66
N GLY A 67 -2.27 11.20 -15.60
CA GLY A 67 -0.86 11.32 -15.99
C GLY A 67 0.05 11.90 -14.88
N ASP A 68 -0.49 12.25 -13.72
CA ASP A 68 0.26 12.76 -12.58
C ASP A 68 0.83 11.64 -11.70
N TRP A 69 1.82 10.95 -12.25
CA TRP A 69 2.56 9.91 -11.53
C TRP A 69 3.31 10.47 -10.30
N ARG A 70 3.61 11.78 -10.25
CA ARG A 70 4.33 12.40 -9.13
C ARG A 70 3.42 12.49 -7.91
N GLN A 71 2.18 12.91 -8.10
CA GLN A 71 1.18 12.92 -7.03
C GLN A 71 0.85 11.50 -6.58
N ALA A 72 0.66 10.56 -7.52
CA ALA A 72 0.45 9.15 -7.19
C ALA A 72 1.61 8.55 -6.38
N ARG A 73 2.86 8.90 -6.73
CA ARG A 73 4.05 8.51 -5.96
C ARG A 73 4.04 9.07 -4.55
N ARG A 74 3.74 10.36 -4.36
CA ARG A 74 3.74 11.00 -3.02
C ARG A 74 2.75 10.32 -2.10
N ILE A 75 1.52 10.10 -2.59
CA ILE A 75 0.45 9.41 -1.84
C ILE A 75 0.92 7.99 -1.47
N GLY A 76 1.37 7.21 -2.45
CA GLY A 76 1.81 5.84 -2.21
C GLY A 76 3.04 5.74 -1.31
N ALA A 77 4.02 6.62 -1.46
CA ALA A 77 5.23 6.60 -0.65
C ALA A 77 4.95 6.95 0.82
N VAL A 78 4.05 7.90 1.09
CA VAL A 78 3.63 8.20 2.46
C VAL A 78 2.91 6.99 3.08
N ALA A 79 1.96 6.40 2.36
CA ALA A 79 1.25 5.21 2.83
C ALA A 79 2.22 4.05 3.13
N ALA A 80 3.08 3.70 2.17
CA ALA A 80 4.06 2.62 2.32
C ALA A 80 5.04 2.87 3.46
N THR A 81 5.52 4.11 3.62
CA THR A 81 6.41 4.45 4.74
C THR A 81 5.71 4.30 6.08
N THR A 82 4.45 4.73 6.18
CA THR A 82 3.66 4.59 7.41
C THR A 82 3.43 3.12 7.76
N LEU A 83 3.01 2.29 6.79
CA LEU A 83 2.75 0.86 7.01
C LEU A 83 4.04 0.11 7.37
N LEU A 84 5.11 0.34 6.61
CA LEU A 84 6.43 -0.22 6.91
C LEU A 84 6.91 0.15 8.33
N ALA A 85 6.75 1.41 8.73
CA ALA A 85 7.14 1.86 10.07
C ALA A 85 6.33 1.15 11.16
N ILE A 86 5.01 1.02 11.00
CA ILE A 86 4.16 0.29 11.94
C ILE A 86 4.60 -1.17 12.06
N ASP A 87 4.84 -1.85 10.94
CA ASP A 87 5.25 -3.25 10.95
C ASP A 87 6.59 -3.44 11.68
N LEU A 88 7.60 -2.65 11.31
CA LEU A 88 8.94 -2.75 11.91
C LEU A 88 8.96 -2.32 13.38
N LEU A 89 8.08 -1.43 13.83
CA LEU A 89 7.99 -1.02 15.22
C LEU A 89 7.23 -2.02 16.09
N TYR A 90 6.18 -2.66 15.56
CA TYR A 90 5.25 -3.46 16.37
C TYR A 90 5.40 -4.97 16.23
N VAL A 91 5.96 -5.49 15.12
CA VAL A 91 6.30 -6.92 15.01
C VAL A 91 7.35 -7.33 16.05
N PRO A 92 8.49 -6.63 16.22
CA PRO A 92 9.51 -7.05 17.20
C PRO A 92 9.02 -6.95 18.65
N LYS A 93 8.05 -6.06 18.91
CA LYS A 93 7.40 -5.90 20.22
C LYS A 93 6.33 -6.97 20.50
N GLY A 94 6.08 -7.88 19.55
CA GLY A 94 5.04 -8.91 19.68
C GLY A 94 3.61 -8.36 19.72
N ARG A 95 3.39 -7.11 19.32
CA ARG A 95 2.06 -6.46 19.31
C ARG A 95 1.22 -6.90 18.12
N ILE A 96 1.87 -7.22 17.00
CA ILE A 96 1.26 -7.78 15.79
C ILE A 96 2.03 -9.03 15.35
N GLY A 97 1.35 -9.94 14.64
CA GLY A 97 1.92 -11.22 14.25
C GLY A 97 3.05 -11.10 13.22
N LYS A 98 3.95 -12.10 13.16
CA LYS A 98 5.10 -12.12 12.23
C LYS A 98 4.70 -12.09 10.75
N VAL A 99 3.46 -12.46 10.41
CA VAL A 99 2.93 -12.36 9.05
C VAL A 99 3.01 -10.94 8.47
N TYR A 100 2.99 -9.91 9.34
CA TYR A 100 3.16 -8.52 8.94
C TYR A 100 4.57 -8.19 8.42
N LEU A 101 5.56 -9.07 8.59
CA LEU A 101 6.85 -8.91 7.90
C LEU A 101 6.74 -9.10 6.39
N ALA A 102 5.76 -9.88 5.92
CA ALA A 102 5.48 -9.99 4.49
C ALA A 102 4.92 -8.67 3.94
N ASP A 103 4.06 -8.01 4.71
CA ASP A 103 3.53 -6.68 4.39
C ASP A 103 4.66 -5.63 4.36
N ALA A 104 5.48 -5.59 5.42
CA ALA A 104 6.70 -4.77 5.45
C ALA A 104 7.61 -4.98 4.23
N ALA A 105 7.78 -6.22 3.77
CA ALA A 105 8.57 -6.53 2.58
C ALA A 105 7.92 -5.95 1.30
N CYS A 106 6.59 -6.03 1.16
CA CYS A 106 5.86 -5.39 0.06
C CYS A 106 6.03 -3.87 0.09
N GLU A 107 5.90 -3.23 1.26
CA GLU A 107 6.03 -1.79 1.38
C GLU A 107 7.45 -1.29 1.09
N ALA A 108 8.46 -2.01 1.58
CA ALA A 108 9.86 -1.75 1.24
C ALA A 108 10.12 -1.90 -0.27
N ALA A 109 9.52 -2.90 -0.91
CA ALA A 109 9.65 -3.12 -2.36
C ALA A 109 9.03 -1.96 -3.17
N TRP A 110 7.88 -1.42 -2.76
CA TRP A 110 7.29 -0.25 -3.41
C TRP A 110 8.17 0.99 -3.29
N LEU A 111 8.69 1.26 -2.10
CA LEU A 111 9.60 2.39 -1.86
C LEU A 111 10.88 2.26 -2.69
N ALA A 112 11.47 1.06 -2.74
CA ALA A 112 12.64 0.77 -3.56
C ALA A 112 12.35 0.95 -5.05
N ALA A 113 11.22 0.45 -5.55
CA ALA A 113 10.82 0.60 -6.95
C ALA A 113 10.69 2.08 -7.34
N TRP A 114 10.09 2.90 -6.48
CA TRP A 114 10.01 4.35 -6.68
C TRP A 114 11.39 5.01 -6.69
N ALA A 115 12.27 4.65 -5.74
CA ALA A 115 13.62 5.22 -5.66
C ALA A 115 14.44 4.90 -6.92
N VAL A 116 14.44 3.65 -7.38
CA VAL A 116 15.17 3.22 -8.57
C VAL A 116 14.63 3.90 -9.84
N LYS A 117 13.31 3.88 -10.04
CA LYS A 117 12.70 4.41 -11.28
C LYS A 117 12.77 5.93 -11.39
N THR A 118 12.84 6.65 -10.27
CA THR A 118 12.94 8.11 -10.29
C THR A 118 14.38 8.64 -10.32
N ARG A 119 15.35 7.84 -9.86
CA ARG A 119 16.78 8.15 -9.98
C ARG A 119 17.32 8.00 -11.41
N ASN A 120 16.75 7.09 -12.19
CA ASN A 120 17.19 6.78 -13.57
C ASN A 120 16.49 7.64 -14.62
N ARG A 121 16.04 8.84 -14.26
CA ARG A 121 15.23 9.73 -15.10
C ARG A 121 15.87 11.11 -15.17
#